data_AF-A0A4V3UPY8-F1
#
_entry.id   AF-A0A4V3UPY8-F1
#
_cell.length_a   1.000
_cell.length_b   1.000
_cell.length_c   1.000
_cell.angle_alpha   90.00
_cell.angle_beta   90.00
_cell.angle_gamma   90.00
#
_symmetry.space_group_name_H-M   'P 1'
#
loop_
_entity.id
_entity.type
_entity.pdbx_description
1 polymer ?
#
loop_
_entity_poly.entity_id
_entity_poly.type
_entity_poly.pdbx_seq_one_letter_code
_entity_poly.pdbx_strand_id
1 'polypeptide(L)'
;MTDFGPRAPHGPDMSGTHDPLEIMDMDVHEKGAFDALIRPDDSYTPDGTYWADLSIIKRIKFVGSYDAGEAKRELRSIWEMTKQDPLSPISHYFRNMVLPGAGLGLEGYVLFSIGNLKPLFQAAFKSCWHDKEICNPRWLDAIEYLEIVGIIVGQILVGILGDWYYTPQAGREAWPSPLNIVV
;
A
#
# COMPACT_ATOMS: atom_id res chain seq x y z
N MET A 1 -30.42 -0.56 35.88
CA MET A 1 -29.20 -0.69 35.05
C MET A 1 -29.52 -0.22 33.66
N THR A 2 -28.70 0.68 33.12
CA THR A 2 -28.87 1.40 31.86
C THR A 2 -28.71 0.48 30.65
N ASP A 3 -29.64 0.60 29.70
CA ASP A 3 -29.61 -0.08 28.40
C ASP A 3 -28.71 0.72 27.44
N PHE A 4 -27.70 0.04 26.89
CA PHE A 4 -26.80 0.57 25.88
C PHE A 4 -27.01 -0.30 24.65
N GLY A 5 -27.55 0.32 23.58
CA GLY A 5 -28.05 -0.30 22.35
C GLY A 5 -27.09 -1.22 21.58
N PRO A 6 -27.25 -1.38 20.25
CA PRO A 6 -26.52 -2.40 19.48
C PRO A 6 -25.01 -2.22 19.63
N ARG A 7 -24.38 -3.15 20.36
CA ARG A 7 -22.96 -3.11 20.66
C ARG A 7 -22.19 -3.52 19.40
N ALA A 8 -21.28 -2.66 18.95
CA ALA A 8 -20.35 -2.99 17.87
C ALA A 8 -19.47 -4.19 18.25
N PRO A 9 -19.04 -5.03 17.30
CA PRO A 9 -18.24 -6.22 17.59
C PRO A 9 -16.97 -5.84 18.37
N HIS A 10 -16.83 -6.38 19.57
CA HIS A 10 -15.68 -6.15 20.43
C HIS A 10 -14.50 -6.98 19.92
N GLY A 11 -13.30 -6.39 19.96
CA GLY A 11 -12.06 -7.09 19.60
C GLY A 11 -11.78 -8.31 20.47
N PRO A 12 -10.89 -9.21 20.03
CA PRO A 12 -10.69 -10.52 20.65
C PRO A 12 -10.27 -10.39 22.13
N ASP A 13 -11.00 -11.11 22.99
CA ASP A 13 -10.81 -11.13 24.43
C ASP A 13 -9.57 -11.96 24.81
N MET A 14 -8.63 -11.32 25.50
CA MET A 14 -7.36 -11.90 25.95
C MET A 14 -7.46 -12.50 27.37
N SER A 15 -8.63 -12.40 28.02
CA SER A 15 -8.79 -12.68 29.45
C SER A 15 -9.57 -13.95 29.79
N GLY A 16 -10.10 -14.65 28.80
CA GLY A 16 -10.73 -15.97 28.98
C GLY A 16 -11.98 -15.96 29.87
N THR A 17 -12.64 -14.82 30.01
CA THR A 17 -13.79 -14.65 30.94
C THR A 17 -15.15 -14.69 30.22
N HIS A 18 -15.16 -15.02 28.93
CA HIS A 18 -16.36 -15.22 28.15
C HIS A 18 -16.50 -16.69 27.74
N ASP A 19 -17.70 -17.27 27.92
CA ASP A 19 -18.05 -18.55 27.30
C ASP A 19 -17.74 -18.44 25.80
N PRO A 20 -16.91 -19.35 25.23
CA PRO A 20 -16.64 -19.33 23.81
C PRO A 20 -17.98 -19.40 23.10
N LEU A 21 -18.18 -18.52 22.14
CA LEU A 21 -19.42 -18.43 21.37
C LEU A 21 -19.71 -19.78 20.69
N GLU A 22 -20.41 -20.67 21.39
CA GLU A 22 -21.22 -21.78 20.85
C GLU A 22 -22.47 -21.24 20.12
N ILE A 23 -22.51 -19.95 19.77
CA ILE A 23 -23.64 -19.26 19.18
C ILE A 23 -23.19 -18.57 17.90
N MET A 24 -22.70 -19.34 16.94
CA MET A 24 -23.19 -19.37 15.57
C MET A 24 -22.63 -20.66 14.98
N ASP A 25 -23.51 -21.62 14.72
CA ASP A 25 -23.22 -22.78 13.88
C ASP A 25 -22.94 -22.25 12.46
N MET A 26 -21.78 -21.61 12.24
CA MET A 26 -21.35 -21.23 10.90
C MET A 26 -21.26 -22.54 10.10
N ASP A 27 -21.89 -22.53 8.94
CA ASP A 27 -21.87 -23.66 8.02
C ASP A 27 -20.42 -24.09 7.77
N VAL A 28 -20.18 -25.40 7.63
CA VAL A 28 -18.82 -25.95 7.49
C VAL A 28 -18.10 -25.31 6.30
N HIS A 29 -18.85 -24.91 5.27
CA HIS A 29 -18.32 -24.21 4.11
C HIS A 29 -17.90 -22.76 4.42
N GLU A 30 -18.70 -22.02 5.20
CA GLU A 30 -18.39 -20.66 5.62
C GLU A 30 -17.20 -20.64 6.59
N LYS A 31 -17.15 -21.59 7.54
CA LYS A 31 -15.99 -21.74 8.42
C LYS A 31 -14.70 -21.97 7.62
N GLY A 32 -14.72 -22.83 6.60
CA GLY A 32 -13.56 -23.05 5.73
C GLY A 32 -13.15 -21.80 4.95
N ALA A 33 -14.12 -21.04 4.44
CA ALA A 33 -13.84 -19.79 3.71
C ALA A 33 -13.28 -18.68 4.62
N PHE A 34 -13.84 -18.52 5.82
CA PHE A 34 -13.33 -17.56 6.80
C PHE A 34 -11.99 -17.98 7.37
N ASP A 35 -11.76 -19.27 7.62
CA ASP A 35 -10.46 -19.76 8.13
C ASP A 35 -9.36 -19.58 7.08
N ALA A 36 -9.64 -19.82 5.79
CA ALA A 36 -8.70 -19.53 4.71
C ALA A 36 -8.40 -18.02 4.56
N LEU A 37 -9.38 -17.15 4.85
CA LEU A 37 -9.22 -15.69 4.76
C LEU A 37 -8.50 -15.09 5.98
N ILE A 38 -8.81 -15.58 7.18
CA ILE A 38 -8.29 -15.08 8.45
C ILE A 38 -6.95 -15.72 8.79
N ARG A 39 -6.74 -16.98 8.38
CA ARG A 39 -5.52 -17.75 8.61
C ARG A 39 -4.94 -18.22 7.28
N PRO A 40 -4.37 -17.29 6.50
CA PRO A 40 -3.73 -17.67 5.26
C PRO A 40 -2.55 -18.61 5.56
N ASP A 41 -2.36 -19.59 4.67
CA ASP A 41 -1.37 -20.66 4.79
C ASP A 41 0.09 -20.14 4.79
N ASP A 42 0.31 -18.87 4.43
CA ASP A 42 1.60 -18.18 4.46
C ASP A 42 1.97 -17.63 5.85
N SER A 43 0.98 -17.48 6.73
CA SER A 43 1.09 -16.81 8.03
C SER A 43 0.89 -17.79 9.20
N TYR A 44 0.25 -18.92 8.95
CA TYR A 44 -0.03 -19.94 9.97
C TYR A 44 0.56 -21.29 9.58
N THR A 45 1.05 -22.02 10.57
CA THR A 45 1.44 -23.42 10.37
C THR A 45 0.19 -24.31 10.22
N PRO A 46 0.33 -25.53 9.68
CA PRO A 46 -0.77 -26.51 9.64
C PRO A 46 -1.37 -26.83 11.02
N ASP A 47 -0.62 -26.56 12.09
CA ASP A 47 -1.03 -26.72 13.48
C ASP A 47 -1.80 -25.50 14.03
N GLY A 48 -2.06 -24.48 13.22
CA GLY A 48 -2.77 -23.25 13.60
C GLY A 48 -1.94 -22.25 14.41
N THR A 49 -0.62 -22.44 14.50
CA THR A 49 0.28 -21.51 15.21
C THR A 49 0.72 -20.38 14.28
N TYR A 50 0.69 -19.14 14.76
CA TYR A 50 1.18 -17.99 13.99
C TYR A 50 2.71 -18.07 13.79
N TRP A 51 3.20 -17.73 12.60
CA TRP A 51 4.62 -17.87 12.22
C TRP A 51 5.59 -17.13 13.15
N ALA A 52 5.16 -16.03 13.78
CA ALA A 52 6.01 -15.24 14.68
C ALA A 52 6.17 -15.87 16.08
N ASP A 53 5.25 -16.73 16.49
CA ASP A 53 5.28 -17.44 17.78
C ASP A 53 6.15 -18.71 17.73
N LEU A 54 6.63 -19.07 16.54
CA LEU A 54 7.57 -20.17 16.37
C LEU A 54 8.94 -19.81 16.97
N SER A 55 9.64 -20.83 17.49
CA SER A 55 11.04 -20.68 17.90
C SER A 55 11.89 -20.18 16.72
N ILE A 56 12.92 -19.38 17.00
CA ILE A 56 13.71 -18.64 15.99
C ILE A 56 14.13 -19.52 14.80
N ILE A 57 14.58 -20.75 15.06
CA ILE A 57 15.01 -21.69 14.01
C ILE A 57 13.81 -22.19 13.17
N LYS A 58 12.69 -22.52 13.82
CA LYS A 58 11.47 -22.97 13.13
C LYS A 58 10.88 -21.83 12.29
N ARG A 59 10.92 -20.60 12.80
CA ARG A 59 10.50 -19.39 12.10
C ARG A 59 11.32 -19.15 10.84
N ILE A 60 12.65 -19.20 10.93
CA ILE A 60 13.52 -19.03 9.75
C ILE A 60 13.28 -20.14 8.72
N LYS A 61 13.11 -21.39 9.17
CA LYS A 61 12.83 -22.52 8.27
C LYS A 61 11.47 -22.37 7.59
N PHE A 62 10.46 -21.95 8.33
CA PHE A 62 9.11 -21.71 7.81
C PHE A 62 9.17 -20.62 6.74
N VAL A 63 9.56 -19.39 7.11
CA VAL A 63 9.66 -18.24 6.18
C VAL A 63 10.52 -18.59 4.96
N GLY A 64 11.70 -19.17 5.17
CA GLY A 64 12.59 -19.56 4.07
C GLY A 64 12.01 -20.61 3.13
N SER A 65 11.09 -21.47 3.58
CA SER A 65 10.44 -22.45 2.70
C SER A 65 9.39 -21.82 1.77
N TYR A 66 8.67 -20.80 2.25
CA TYR A 66 7.73 -20.03 1.43
C TYR A 66 8.48 -19.11 0.47
N ASP A 67 9.49 -18.38 0.97
CA ASP A 67 10.34 -17.52 0.15
C ASP A 67 11.01 -18.31 -0.98
N ALA A 68 11.57 -19.49 -0.69
CA ALA A 68 12.18 -20.34 -1.72
C ALA A 68 11.16 -20.88 -2.73
N GLY A 69 9.93 -21.15 -2.30
CA GLY A 69 8.84 -21.58 -3.16
C GLY A 69 8.41 -20.49 -4.14
N GLU A 70 8.22 -19.27 -3.63
CA GLU A 70 7.80 -18.13 -4.44
C GLU A 70 8.93 -17.62 -5.33
N ALA A 71 10.16 -17.55 -4.81
CA ALA A 71 11.34 -17.21 -5.60
C ALA A 71 11.55 -18.17 -6.78
N LYS A 72 11.26 -19.47 -6.62
CA LYS A 72 11.31 -20.43 -7.73
C LYS A 72 10.23 -20.18 -8.79
N ARG A 73 9.03 -19.77 -8.37
CA ARG A 73 7.93 -19.43 -9.29
C ARG A 73 8.26 -18.15 -10.07
N GLU A 74 8.72 -17.12 -9.37
CA GLU A 74 9.17 -15.87 -9.98
C GLU A 74 10.36 -16.09 -10.90
N LEU A 75 11.39 -16.84 -10.47
CA LEU A 75 12.55 -17.17 -11.31
C LEU A 75 12.14 -17.97 -12.53
N ARG A 76 11.14 -18.86 -12.43
CA ARG A 76 10.61 -19.58 -13.59
C ARG A 76 9.92 -18.62 -14.57
N SER A 77 9.12 -17.68 -14.06
CA SER A 77 8.49 -16.64 -14.87
C SER A 77 9.53 -15.76 -15.56
N ILE A 78 10.53 -15.27 -14.81
CA ILE A 78 11.65 -14.48 -15.33
C ILE A 78 12.45 -15.28 -16.35
N TRP A 79 12.67 -16.57 -16.12
CA TRP A 79 13.37 -17.45 -17.05
C TRP A 79 12.60 -17.67 -18.35
N GLU A 80 11.28 -17.85 -18.28
CA GLU A 80 10.41 -17.94 -19.44
C GLU A 80 10.38 -16.62 -20.23
N MET A 81 10.33 -15.47 -19.55
CA MET A 81 10.46 -14.12 -20.14
C MET A 81 11.83 -13.87 -20.79
N THR A 82 12.90 -14.35 -20.15
CA THR A 82 14.29 -14.20 -20.63
C THR A 82 14.55 -15.07 -21.86
N LYS A 83 13.92 -16.26 -21.94
CA LYS A 83 14.01 -17.15 -23.10
C LYS A 83 13.38 -16.56 -24.36
N GLN A 84 12.33 -15.75 -24.20
CA GLN A 84 11.66 -15.09 -25.32
C GLN A 84 12.44 -13.87 -25.77
N ASP A 85 12.89 -13.04 -24.82
CA ASP A 85 13.71 -11.87 -25.09
C ASP A 85 14.68 -11.61 -23.93
N PRO A 86 16.01 -11.61 -24.16
CA PRO A 86 17.00 -11.45 -23.09
C PRO A 86 16.98 -10.07 -22.43
N LEU A 87 16.35 -9.06 -23.06
CA LEU A 87 16.20 -7.70 -22.52
C LEU A 87 14.84 -7.45 -21.83
N SER A 88 13.88 -8.38 -21.95
CA SER A 88 12.55 -8.20 -21.36
C SER A 88 12.55 -8.09 -19.82
N PRO A 89 13.43 -8.77 -19.05
CA PRO A 89 13.44 -8.65 -17.59
C PRO A 89 13.80 -7.23 -17.11
N ILE A 90 14.71 -6.56 -17.84
CA ILE A 90 15.11 -5.19 -17.53
C ILE A 90 13.96 -4.23 -17.88
N SER A 91 13.36 -4.38 -19.06
CA SER A 91 12.22 -3.55 -19.45
C SER A 91 11.02 -3.72 -18.51
N HIS A 92 10.74 -4.96 -18.08
CA HIS A 92 9.71 -5.28 -17.11
C HIS A 92 9.99 -4.65 -15.74
N TYR A 93 11.22 -4.75 -15.24
CA TYR A 93 11.64 -4.10 -13.99
C TYR A 93 11.48 -2.58 -14.04
N PHE A 94 11.93 -1.94 -15.12
CA PHE A 94 11.80 -0.49 -15.27
C PHE A 94 10.33 -0.04 -15.38
N ARG A 95 9.51 -0.78 -16.12
CA ARG A 95 8.09 -0.43 -16.32
C ARG A 95 7.25 -0.64 -15.07
N ASN A 96 7.47 -1.72 -14.34
CA ASN A 96 6.59 -2.13 -13.24
C ASN A 96 7.10 -1.71 -11.86
N MET A 97 8.41 -1.47 -11.70
CA MET A 97 8.98 -1.09 -10.41
C MET A 97 9.54 0.33 -10.42
N VAL A 98 10.33 0.68 -11.44
CA VAL A 98 11.01 2.00 -11.47
C VAL A 98 10.06 3.13 -11.82
N LEU A 99 9.20 2.98 -12.83
CA LEU A 99 8.25 4.04 -13.21
C LEU A 99 7.28 4.40 -12.08
N PRO A 100 6.62 3.44 -11.39
CA PRO A 100 5.80 3.76 -10.22
C PRO A 100 6.62 4.36 -9.07
N GLY A 101 7.82 3.81 -8.82
CA GLY A 101 8.72 4.32 -7.78
C GLY A 101 9.19 5.75 -8.04
N ALA A 102 9.39 6.14 -9.30
CA ALA A 102 9.73 7.49 -9.69
C ALA A 102 8.57 8.48 -9.43
N GLY A 103 7.31 8.04 -9.58
CA GLY A 103 6.14 8.83 -9.20
C GLY A 103 6.10 9.15 -7.70
N LEU A 104 6.31 8.12 -6.86
CA LEU A 104 6.43 8.30 -5.40
C LEU A 104 7.63 9.18 -5.01
N GLY A 105 8.75 9.03 -5.72
CA GLY A 105 9.94 9.86 -5.51
C GLY A 105 9.74 11.33 -5.87
N LEU A 106 9.00 11.61 -6.95
CA LEU A 106 8.68 12.96 -7.39
C LEU A 106 7.74 13.67 -6.40
N GLU A 107 6.77 12.95 -5.86
CA GLU A 107 5.92 13.44 -4.77
C GLU A 107 6.77 13.87 -3.57
N GLY A 108 7.66 12.99 -3.09
CA GLY A 108 8.56 13.30 -1.98
C GLY A 108 9.52 14.46 -2.27
N TYR A 109 10.01 14.58 -3.50
CA TYR A 109 10.90 15.67 -3.91
C TYR A 109 10.21 17.04 -3.85
N VAL A 110 8.97 17.13 -4.31
CA VAL A 110 8.21 18.39 -4.27
C VAL A 110 7.97 18.82 -2.81
N LEU A 111 7.50 17.91 -1.96
CA LEU A 111 7.27 18.18 -0.53
C LEU A 111 8.55 18.62 0.19
N PHE A 112 9.66 17.92 -0.05
CA PHE A 112 10.94 18.25 0.55
C PHE A 112 11.52 19.57 0.03
N SER A 113 11.29 19.90 -1.25
CA SER A 113 11.76 21.15 -1.83
C SER A 113 11.07 22.35 -1.21
N ILE A 114 9.75 22.28 -0.98
CA ILE A 114 9.01 23.37 -0.34
C ILE A 114 9.42 23.53 1.13
N GLY A 115 9.65 22.41 1.83
CA GLY A 115 10.21 22.41 3.19
C GLY A 115 11.56 23.13 3.31
N ASN A 116 12.41 23.08 2.28
CA ASN A 116 13.70 23.80 2.24
C ASN A 116 13.59 25.24 1.70
N LEU A 117 12.61 25.54 0.86
CA LEU A 117 12.41 26.89 0.33
C LEU A 117 11.95 27.87 1.43
N LYS A 118 11.12 27.41 2.38
CA LYS A 118 10.65 28.24 3.50
C LYS A 118 11.78 28.85 4.36
N PRO A 119 12.76 28.08 4.87
CA PRO A 119 13.90 28.64 5.61
C PRO A 119 14.83 29.47 4.72
N LEU A 120 14.95 29.15 3.42
CA LEU A 120 15.73 29.96 2.48
C LEU A 120 15.10 31.35 2.28
N PHE A 121 13.78 31.44 2.13
CA PHE A 121 13.07 32.71 2.02
C PHE A 121 13.11 33.51 3.33
N GLN A 122 13.04 32.84 4.49
CA GLN A 122 13.25 33.48 5.79
C GLN A 122 14.65 34.09 5.93
N ALA A 123 15.67 33.43 5.39
CA ALA A 123 17.05 33.92 5.41
C ALA A 123 17.29 35.08 4.43
N ALA A 124 16.71 35.00 3.23
CA ALA A 124 16.87 36.00 2.16
C ALA A 124 16.03 37.27 2.40
N PHE A 125 14.82 37.15 2.98
CA PHE A 125 13.88 38.24 3.20
C PHE A 125 13.46 38.39 4.66
N LYS A 126 14.45 38.64 5.54
CA LYS A 126 14.25 38.79 6.99
C LYS A 126 13.20 39.85 7.35
N SER A 127 13.17 40.98 6.64
CA SER A 127 12.23 42.08 6.90
C SER A 127 10.76 41.75 6.58
N CYS A 128 10.49 40.76 5.73
CA CYS A 128 9.15 40.30 5.37
C CYS A 128 8.68 39.12 6.25
N TRP A 129 9.58 38.20 6.62
CA TRP A 129 9.24 37.01 7.42
C TRP A 129 9.41 37.17 8.94
N HIS A 130 10.39 37.97 9.41
CA HIS A 130 10.71 38.14 10.83
C HIS A 130 10.05 39.39 11.41
N ASP A 131 10.25 40.54 10.77
CA ASP A 131 9.81 41.83 11.32
C ASP A 131 8.34 42.16 10.94
N LYS A 132 7.78 41.47 9.94
CA LYS A 132 6.38 41.61 9.44
C LYS A 132 5.95 43.04 9.12
N GLU A 133 6.87 43.98 8.98
CA GLU A 133 6.55 45.40 8.75
C GLU A 133 6.07 45.66 7.31
N ILE A 134 6.51 44.83 6.35
CA ILE A 134 6.31 45.05 4.91
C ILE A 134 5.37 44.02 4.28
N CYS A 135 5.23 42.84 4.88
CA CYS A 135 4.44 41.73 4.36
C CYS A 135 3.26 41.40 5.27
N ASN A 136 2.08 41.28 4.66
CA ASN A 136 0.90 40.81 5.37
C ASN A 136 1.04 39.30 5.65
N PRO A 137 0.95 38.86 6.92
CA PRO A 137 1.11 37.44 7.29
C PRO A 137 0.15 36.51 6.55
N ARG A 138 -1.04 36.98 6.16
CA ARG A 138 -2.00 36.16 5.39
C ARG A 138 -1.49 35.74 4.01
N TRP A 139 -0.58 36.49 3.41
CA TRP A 139 0.02 36.12 2.13
C TRP A 139 1.06 35.02 2.26
N LEU A 140 1.74 34.94 3.41
CA LEU A 140 2.68 33.87 3.70
C LEU A 140 1.93 32.55 3.91
N ASP A 141 0.85 32.60 4.68
CA ASP A 141 -0.01 31.43 4.95
C ASP A 141 -0.69 30.92 3.67
N ALA A 142 -1.03 31.82 2.73
CA ALA A 142 -1.66 31.46 1.46
C ALA A 142 -0.82 30.52 0.59
N ILE A 143 0.52 30.59 0.68
CA ILE A 143 1.42 29.72 -0.10
C ILE A 143 1.31 28.27 0.39
N GLU A 144 1.27 28.07 1.71
CA GLU A 144 1.13 26.74 2.32
C GLU A 144 -0.26 26.14 2.06
N TYR A 145 -1.32 26.96 2.13
CA TYR A 145 -2.65 26.48 1.82
C TYR A 145 -2.81 26.10 0.34
N LEU A 146 -2.17 26.82 -0.59
CA LEU A 146 -2.24 26.50 -2.01
C LEU A 146 -1.55 25.18 -2.33
N GLU A 147 -0.45 24.85 -1.65
CA GLU A 147 0.22 23.54 -1.73
C GLU A 147 -0.72 22.41 -1.31
N ILE A 148 -1.31 22.51 -0.11
CA ILE A 148 -2.22 21.49 0.43
C ILE A 148 -3.43 21.28 -0.49
N VAL A 149 -4.03 22.38 -0.96
CA VAL A 149 -5.16 22.32 -1.91
C VAL A 149 -4.75 21.66 -3.23
N GLY A 150 -3.54 21.96 -3.73
CA GLY A 150 -2.99 21.35 -4.93
C GLY A 150 -2.85 19.82 -4.81
N ILE A 151 -2.39 19.32 -3.66
CA ILE A 151 -2.29 17.87 -3.39
C ILE A 151 -3.68 17.24 -3.36
N ILE A 152 -4.65 17.85 -2.66
CA ILE A 152 -6.02 17.32 -2.56
C ILE A 152 -6.67 17.22 -3.94
N VAL A 153 -6.58 18.28 -4.74
CA VAL A 153 -7.14 18.29 -6.11
C VAL A 153 -6.42 17.28 -6.99
N GLY A 154 -5.09 17.15 -6.86
CA GLY A 154 -4.29 16.17 -7.59
C GLY A 154 -4.75 14.74 -7.33
N GLN A 155 -4.91 14.35 -6.06
CA GLN A 155 -5.35 13.00 -5.68
C GLN A 155 -6.78 12.70 -6.17
N ILE A 156 -7.69 13.69 -6.12
CA ILE A 156 -9.05 13.55 -6.66
C ILE A 156 -9.01 13.33 -8.18
N LEU A 157 -8.20 14.11 -8.91
CA LEU A 157 -8.08 13.97 -10.37
C LEU A 157 -7.46 12.63 -10.77
N VAL A 158 -6.43 12.17 -10.05
CA VAL A 158 -5.83 10.85 -10.27
C VAL A 158 -6.85 9.74 -10.01
N GLY A 159 -7.69 9.86 -8.97
CA GLY A 159 -8.80 8.95 -8.72
C GLY A 159 -9.81 8.88 -9.88
N ILE A 160 -10.21 10.04 -10.41
CA ILE A 160 -11.12 10.11 -11.56
C ILE A 160 -10.47 9.51 -12.82
N LEU A 161 -9.19 9.79 -13.06
CA LEU A 161 -8.46 9.23 -14.21
C LEU A 161 -8.27 7.72 -14.08
N GLY A 162 -8.00 7.21 -12.87
CA GLY A 162 -7.96 5.78 -12.59
C GLY A 162 -9.30 5.13 -12.91
N ASP A 163 -10.40 5.71 -12.44
CA ASP A 163 -11.73 5.17 -12.70
C ASP A 163 -12.15 5.26 -14.17
N TRP A 164 -11.78 6.34 -14.86
CA TRP A 164 -12.20 6.55 -16.24
C TRP A 164 -11.33 5.82 -17.27
N TYR A 165 -10.01 5.77 -17.07
CA TYR A 165 -9.10 5.12 -18.01
C TYR A 165 -8.83 3.64 -17.70
N TYR A 166 -8.77 3.23 -16.43
CA TYR A 166 -8.42 1.85 -16.07
C TYR A 166 -9.63 0.93 -15.86
N THR A 167 -10.76 1.42 -15.35
CA THR A 167 -11.92 0.58 -15.01
C THR A 167 -12.75 0.06 -16.19
N PRO A 168 -12.84 0.72 -17.38
CA PRO A 168 -13.56 0.15 -18.52
C PRO A 168 -12.88 -1.06 -19.18
N GLN A 169 -11.60 -1.35 -18.89
CA GLN A 169 -10.86 -2.49 -19.47
C GLN A 169 -10.75 -3.71 -18.55
N ALA A 170 -10.86 -3.54 -17.23
CA ALA A 170 -10.73 -4.64 -16.27
C ALA A 170 -11.88 -5.69 -16.34
N GLY A 171 -12.98 -5.37 -17.02
CA GLY A 171 -14.16 -6.24 -17.15
C GLY A 171 -14.29 -7.02 -18.47
N ARG A 172 -13.36 -6.90 -19.43
CA ARG A 172 -13.52 -7.58 -20.73
C ARG A 172 -12.34 -8.35 -21.32
N GLU A 173 -11.11 -8.22 -20.82
CA GLU A 173 -10.00 -8.99 -21.41
C GLU A 173 -9.09 -9.57 -20.32
N ALA A 174 -9.18 -10.89 -20.18
CA ALA A 174 -8.19 -11.73 -19.54
C ALA A 174 -6.80 -11.39 -20.09
N TRP A 175 -5.92 -10.81 -19.27
CA TRP A 175 -4.52 -10.51 -19.57
C TRP A 175 -3.90 -11.35 -20.70
N PRO A 176 -3.74 -10.79 -21.91
CA PRO A 176 -2.73 -11.24 -22.85
C PRO A 176 -1.72 -10.09 -23.02
N SER A 177 -0.47 -10.38 -22.67
CA SER A 177 0.72 -9.90 -23.38
C SER A 177 0.73 -8.45 -23.92
N PRO A 178 1.54 -7.52 -23.38
CA PRO A 178 1.86 -6.31 -24.11
C PRO A 178 2.94 -6.62 -25.16
N LEU A 179 2.60 -7.45 -26.14
CA LEU A 179 3.22 -7.42 -27.46
C LEU A 179 2.33 -6.49 -28.30
N ASN A 180 2.93 -5.46 -28.89
CA ASN A 180 2.31 -4.49 -29.81
C ASN A 180 1.72 -3.21 -29.21
N ILE A 181 2.57 -2.42 -28.53
CA ILE A 181 2.66 -1.01 -28.94
C ILE A 181 3.76 -0.95 -30.00
N VAL A 182 3.35 -1.14 -31.26
CA VAL A 182 4.08 -0.68 -32.44
C VAL A 182 3.57 0.74 -32.69
N VAL A 183 4.27 1.73 -32.15
CA VAL A 183 5.06 2.79 -32.82
C VAL A 183 5.97 3.38 -31.75
#